data_AF-A0A9E4YXH8-F1
#
_entry.id   AF-A0A9E4YXH8-F1
#
_cell.length_a   1.000
_cell.length_b   1.000
_cell.length_c   1.000
_cell.angle_alpha   90.00
_cell.angle_beta   90.00
_cell.angle_gamma   90.00
#
_symmetry.space_group_name_H-M   'P 1'
#
loop_
_entity.id
_entity.type
_entity.pdbx_description
1 polymer ?
#
loop_
_entity_poly.entity_id
_entity_poly.type
_entity_poly.pdbx_seq_one_letter_code
_entity_poly.pdbx_strand_id
1 'polypeptide(L)'
;MRNAAILAGGSFVALACGPEATATLAPTQAPAATQVPPAAAGAGVSVSPDDPRIEAGPVEFQSNGNTLLGYLSRPKGEGPHPAVLVVHENRGLLPHFPDITRRLAVEGYAA
;
A
#
# COMPACT_ATOMS: atom_id res chain seq x y z
N MET A 1 -39.70 -30.60 25.99
CA MET A 1 -40.21 -30.12 24.68
C MET A 1 -39.21 -29.09 24.18
N ARG A 2 -38.50 -29.13 23.05
CA ARG A 2 -38.50 -29.91 21.79
C ARG A 2 -37.06 -29.82 21.26
N ASN A 3 -36.38 -30.94 21.06
CA ASN A 3 -36.06 -31.55 19.75
C ASN A 3 -34.83 -30.94 19.04
N ALA A 4 -33.78 -31.76 18.97
CA ALA A 4 -32.69 -31.63 18.00
C ALA A 4 -33.20 -31.82 16.57
N ALA A 5 -32.48 -31.23 15.60
CA ALA A 5 -32.43 -31.71 14.22
C ALA A 5 -31.09 -31.30 13.59
N ILE A 6 -30.21 -32.29 13.45
CA ILE A 6 -29.13 -32.32 12.47
C ILE A 6 -29.73 -32.98 11.22
N LEU A 7 -29.28 -32.51 10.04
CA LEU A 7 -28.85 -33.29 8.87
C LEU A 7 -29.43 -32.79 7.53
N ALA A 8 -28.52 -32.78 6.57
CA ALA A 8 -28.67 -33.13 5.16
C ALA A 8 -29.17 -32.07 4.17
N GLY A 9 -28.27 -31.76 3.23
CA GLY A 9 -28.57 -32.03 1.83
C GLY A 9 -28.86 -30.79 1.00
N GLY A 10 -28.01 -30.55 0.00
CA GLY A 10 -28.31 -29.57 -1.04
C GLY A 10 -27.11 -29.18 -1.87
N SER A 11 -26.36 -30.16 -2.39
CA SER A 11 -25.43 -29.90 -3.49
C SER A 11 -26.28 -29.63 -4.73
N PHE A 12 -26.41 -28.38 -5.15
CA PHE A 12 -26.97 -28.04 -6.46
C PHE A 12 -25.85 -28.12 -7.49
N VAL A 13 -25.63 -29.33 -8.01
CA VAL A 13 -24.91 -29.52 -9.27
C VAL A 13 -25.93 -29.30 -10.39
N ALA A 14 -25.98 -28.08 -10.91
CA ALA A 14 -26.62 -27.81 -12.20
C ALA A 14 -25.66 -28.24 -13.31
N LEU A 15 -25.74 -29.51 -13.70
CA LEU A 15 -25.10 -30.02 -14.92
C LEU A 15 -25.94 -29.55 -16.12
N ALA A 16 -25.68 -28.33 -16.60
CA ALA A 16 -26.17 -27.88 -17.89
C ALA A 16 -25.14 -28.29 -18.96
N CYS A 17 -25.42 -29.39 -19.65
CA CYS A 17 -24.73 -29.77 -20.87
C CYS A 17 -25.30 -28.92 -22.02
N GLY A 18 -24.50 -27.97 -22.49
CA GLY A 18 -24.68 -27.29 -23.76
C GLY A 18 -23.30 -26.87 -24.26
N PRO A 19 -22.96 -27.05 -25.55
CA PRO A 19 -21.70 -26.53 -26.05
C PRO A 19 -21.82 -25.01 -26.09
N GLU A 20 -21.32 -24.33 -25.05
CA GLU A 20 -21.04 -22.90 -25.15
C GLU A 20 -20.07 -22.72 -26.30
N ALA A 21 -20.52 -21.98 -27.31
CA ALA A 21 -19.69 -21.54 -28.40
C ALA A 21 -18.45 -20.85 -27.82
N THR A 22 -17.28 -21.46 -28.02
CA THR A 22 -15.99 -20.82 -27.77
C THR A 22 -15.93 -19.57 -28.65
N ALA A 23 -16.36 -18.44 -28.10
CA ALA A 23 -16.06 -17.14 -28.65
C ALA A 23 -14.56 -16.91 -28.44
N THR A 24 -13.76 -17.26 -29.45
CA THR A 24 -12.39 -16.76 -29.55
C THR A 24 -12.48 -15.25 -29.72
N LEU A 25 -12.45 -14.52 -28.60
CA LEU A 25 -12.20 -13.09 -28.61
C LEU A 25 -10.72 -12.93 -28.98
N ALA A 26 -10.46 -12.54 -30.24
CA ALA A 26 -9.15 -12.05 -30.62
C ALA A 26 -8.77 -10.91 -29.64
N PRO A 27 -7.56 -10.91 -29.06
CA PRO A 27 -7.14 -9.78 -28.26
C PRO A 27 -7.08 -8.55 -29.16
N THR A 28 -8.04 -7.64 -29.00
CA THR A 28 -7.88 -6.28 -29.53
C THR A 28 -6.66 -5.70 -28.82
N GLN A 29 -5.54 -5.59 -29.54
CA GLN A 29 -4.39 -4.87 -29.04
C GLN A 29 -4.79 -3.42 -28.86
N ALA A 30 -4.84 -2.96 -27.60
CA ALA A 30 -4.88 -1.54 -27.31
C ALA A 30 -3.62 -0.90 -27.92
N PRO A 31 -3.74 0.25 -28.63
CA PRO A 31 -2.57 0.92 -29.15
C PRO A 31 -1.61 1.24 -28.01
N ALA A 32 -0.32 0.93 -28.20
CA ALA A 32 0.71 1.20 -27.23
C ALA A 32 0.67 2.69 -26.85
N ALA A 33 0.30 2.98 -25.60
CA ALA A 33 0.45 4.32 -25.06
C ALA A 33 1.92 4.70 -25.19
N THR A 34 2.19 5.79 -25.91
CA THR A 34 3.51 6.40 -25.94
C THR A 34 3.86 6.73 -24.50
N GLN A 35 4.77 5.96 -23.90
CA GLN A 35 5.22 6.25 -22.54
C GLN A 35 5.92 7.60 -22.60
N VAL A 36 5.35 8.59 -21.92
CA VAL A 36 6.06 9.82 -21.62
C VAL A 36 7.34 9.41 -20.88
N PRO A 37 8.53 9.92 -21.27
CA PRO A 37 9.72 9.68 -20.50
C PRO A 37 9.42 10.05 -19.05
N PRO A 38 9.84 9.25 -18.04
CA PRO A 38 9.68 9.66 -16.66
C PRO A 38 10.32 11.04 -16.53
N ALA A 39 9.52 12.02 -16.08
CA ALA A 39 10.05 13.32 -15.70
C ALA A 39 11.27 13.04 -14.82
N ALA A 40 12.43 13.63 -15.16
CA ALA A 40 13.65 13.46 -14.40
C ALA A 40 13.31 13.72 -12.93
N ALA A 41 13.29 12.67 -12.11
CA ALA A 41 12.96 12.75 -10.70
C ALA A 41 13.92 13.80 -10.12
N GLY A 42 13.37 14.94 -9.69
CA GLY A 42 14.14 16.08 -9.25
C GLY A 42 15.22 15.62 -8.28
N ALA A 43 16.46 15.79 -8.69
CA ALA A 43 17.62 15.46 -7.91
C ALA A 43 17.67 16.38 -6.68
N GLY A 44 17.69 15.77 -5.50
CA GLY A 44 17.94 16.45 -4.23
C GLY A 44 16.96 16.02 -3.16
N VAL A 45 17.46 15.29 -2.16
CA VAL A 45 16.77 15.15 -0.86
C VAL A 45 16.50 16.57 -0.34
N SER A 46 15.23 16.89 -0.12
CA SER A 46 14.74 18.24 0.16
C SER A 46 14.79 18.57 1.66
N VAL A 47 14.66 17.55 2.51
CA VAL A 47 14.68 17.72 3.98
C VAL A 47 15.68 16.77 4.61
N SER A 48 16.59 17.33 5.43
CA SER A 48 17.59 16.56 6.19
C SER A 48 16.93 15.69 7.27
N PRO A 49 17.44 14.48 7.58
CA PRO A 49 17.05 13.71 8.77
C PRO A 49 17.19 14.50 10.08
N ASP A 50 18.18 15.40 10.15
CA ASP A 50 18.47 16.21 11.33
C ASP A 50 17.78 17.59 11.31
N ASP A 51 16.76 17.78 10.46
CA ASP A 51 16.02 19.04 10.41
C ASP A 51 15.44 19.36 11.80
N PRO A 52 15.74 20.55 12.36
CA PRO A 52 15.43 20.85 13.75
C PRO A 52 13.92 20.87 14.04
N ARG A 53 13.06 20.95 13.01
CA ARG A 53 11.59 21.00 13.14
C ARG A 53 10.96 19.63 13.37
N ILE A 54 11.66 18.54 13.11
CA ILE A 54 11.09 17.19 13.09
C ILE A 54 11.93 16.20 13.91
N GLU A 55 11.31 15.09 14.29
CA GLU A 55 11.98 13.87 14.73
C GLU A 55 11.75 12.81 13.66
N ALA A 56 12.83 12.22 13.15
CA ALA A 56 12.77 11.28 12.04
C ALA A 56 13.75 10.12 12.23
N GLY A 57 13.34 8.90 11.89
CA GLY A 57 14.20 7.74 11.98
C GLY A 57 13.54 6.41 11.64
N PRO A 58 14.33 5.34 11.54
CA PRO A 58 13.79 3.99 11.39
C PRO A 58 12.99 3.61 12.64
N VAL A 59 11.95 2.83 12.44
CA VAL A 59 11.12 2.25 13.51
C VAL A 59 10.89 0.77 13.25
N GLU A 60 10.72 0.03 14.33
CA GLU A 60 10.35 -1.39 14.30
C GLU A 60 9.00 -1.59 14.99
N PHE A 61 8.16 -2.44 14.42
CA PHE A 61 6.87 -2.79 15.04
C PHE A 61 6.47 -4.23 14.72
N GLN A 62 5.70 -4.84 15.63
CA GLN A 62 5.22 -6.21 15.48
C GLN A 62 3.96 -6.26 14.61
N SER A 63 3.93 -7.19 13.65
CA SER A 63 2.75 -7.49 12.83
C SER A 63 2.73 -8.97 12.47
N ASN A 64 1.62 -9.65 12.77
CA ASN A 64 1.41 -11.07 12.45
C ASN A 64 2.57 -11.99 12.86
N GLY A 65 3.15 -11.76 14.03
CA GLY A 65 4.28 -12.55 14.56
C GLY A 65 5.65 -12.20 13.98
N ASN A 66 5.74 -11.21 13.09
CA ASN A 66 6.99 -10.73 12.51
C ASN A 66 7.31 -9.31 12.98
N THR A 67 8.59 -8.96 12.99
CA THR A 67 9.06 -7.58 13.16
C THR A 67 9.15 -6.93 11.79
N LEU A 68 8.42 -5.83 11.60
CA LEU A 68 8.46 -5.02 10.39
C LEU A 68 9.30 -3.77 10.61
N LEU A 69 10.03 -3.39 9.58
CA LEU A 69 10.81 -2.16 9.52
C LEU A 69 10.00 -1.07 8.84
N GLY A 70 10.03 0.13 9.41
CA GLY A 70 9.45 1.33 8.84
C GLY A 70 10.36 2.54 9.05
N TYR A 71 9.87 3.69 8.60
CA TYR A 71 10.52 4.97 8.85
C TYR A 71 9.44 5.97 9.24
N LEU A 72 9.60 6.61 10.39
CA LEU A 72 8.64 7.56 10.94
C LEU A 72 9.29 8.93 10.98
N SER A 73 8.58 9.93 10.48
CA SER A 73 8.86 11.35 10.67
C SER A 73 7.67 12.03 11.31
N ARG A 74 7.90 12.88 12.30
CA ARG A 74 6.84 13.67 12.93
C ARG A 74 7.36 15.05 13.35
N PRO A 75 6.48 16.07 13.46
CA PRO A 75 6.86 17.35 14.06
C PRO A 75 7.43 17.16 15.47
N LYS A 76 8.37 18.02 15.87
CA LYS A 76 8.76 18.14 17.26
C LYS A 76 7.66 18.79 18.10
N GLY A 77 7.55 18.35 19.35
CA GLY A 77 6.59 18.86 20.32
C GLY A 77 5.53 17.83 20.70
N GLU A 78 4.63 18.26 21.57
CA GLU A 78 3.54 17.41 22.07
C GLU A 78 2.45 17.25 21.00
N GLY A 79 1.95 16.02 20.87
CA GLY A 79 0.88 15.66 19.94
C GLY A 79 -0.52 15.88 20.50
N PRO A 80 -1.57 15.38 19.81
CA PRO A 80 -1.52 14.51 18.62
C PRO A 80 -1.31 15.27 17.30
N HIS A 81 -0.59 14.65 16.35
CA HIS A 81 -0.44 15.13 14.97
C HIS A 81 -1.33 14.32 14.02
N PRO A 82 -1.89 14.93 12.96
CA PRO A 82 -2.57 14.18 11.91
C PRO A 82 -1.59 13.20 11.23
N ALA A 83 -2.06 11.99 10.93
CA ALA A 83 -1.21 10.93 10.39
C ALA A 83 -1.41 10.72 8.88
N VAL A 84 -0.33 10.43 8.16
CA VAL A 84 -0.33 10.01 6.75
C VAL A 84 0.45 8.71 6.63
N LEU A 85 -0.17 7.65 6.09
CA LEU A 85 0.53 6.39 5.84
C LEU A 85 1.16 6.42 4.44
N VAL A 86 2.49 6.39 4.37
CA VAL A 86 3.22 6.28 3.10
C VAL A 86 3.58 4.82 2.83
N VAL A 87 2.96 4.23 1.79
CA VAL A 87 3.27 2.87 1.35
C VAL A 87 4.32 2.93 0.24
N HIS A 88 5.49 2.37 0.51
CA HIS A 88 6.54 2.27 -0.50
C HIS A 88 6.23 1.18 -1.53
N GLU A 89 6.88 1.25 -2.68
CA GLU A 89 6.73 0.25 -3.74
C GLU A 89 7.41 -1.09 -3.41
N ASN A 90 7.24 -2.10 -4.29
CA ASN A 90 7.84 -3.44 -4.17
C ASN A 90 9.36 -3.46 -4.50
N ARG A 91 10.09 -2.47 -4.00
CA ARG A 91 11.56 -2.38 -3.97
C ARG A 91 12.11 -2.13 -2.57
N GLY A 92 11.20 -1.98 -1.59
CA GLY A 92 11.54 -1.63 -0.22
C GLY A 92 11.69 -0.13 -0.02
N LEU A 93 12.26 0.23 1.13
CA LEU A 93 12.38 1.61 1.59
C LEU A 93 13.58 2.31 0.95
N LEU A 94 13.41 2.79 -0.30
CA LEU A 94 14.41 3.61 -0.99
C LEU A 94 14.56 5.00 -0.34
N PRO A 95 15.73 5.67 -0.46
CA PRO A 95 16.00 6.96 0.20
C PRO A 95 15.00 8.10 -0.08
N HIS A 96 14.25 8.01 -1.18
CA HIS A 96 13.21 8.96 -1.51
C HIS A 96 11.99 8.88 -0.57
N PHE A 97 11.62 7.70 -0.06
CA PHE A 97 10.46 7.57 0.83
C PHE A 97 10.68 8.27 2.18
N PRO A 98 11.83 8.11 2.86
CA PRO A 98 12.20 8.94 4.01
C PRO A 98 12.19 10.45 3.72
N ASP A 99 12.55 10.89 2.50
CA ASP A 99 12.46 12.31 2.14
C ASP A 99 11.00 12.79 2.07
N ILE A 100 10.09 12.00 1.48
CA ILE A 100 8.66 12.31 1.46
C ILE A 100 8.11 12.44 2.88
N THR A 101 8.38 11.48 3.76
CA THR A 101 7.84 11.50 5.13
C THR A 101 8.38 12.68 5.92
N ARG A 102 9.66 13.04 5.76
CA ARG A 102 10.24 14.24 6.39
C ARG A 102 9.59 15.54 5.89
N ARG A 103 9.27 15.63 4.60
CA ARG A 103 8.53 16.78 4.05
C ARG A 103 7.12 16.87 4.64
N LEU A 104 6.41 15.74 4.78
CA LEU A 104 5.10 15.71 5.43
C LEU A 104 5.19 16.13 6.90
N ALA A 105 6.24 15.71 7.61
CA ALA A 105 6.49 16.12 8.98
C ALA A 105 6.77 17.61 9.14
N VAL A 106 7.48 18.22 8.20
CA VAL A 106 7.66 19.67 8.15
C VAL A 106 6.32 20.40 7.98
N GLU A 107 5.38 19.82 7.24
CA GLU A 107 4.02 20.36 7.06
C GLU A 107 3.05 20.04 8.21
N GLY A 108 3.52 19.37 9.28
CA GLY A 108 2.73 19.11 10.48
C GLY A 108 2.13 17.71 10.61
N TYR A 109 2.47 16.77 9.73
CA TYR A 109 1.94 15.40 9.74
C TYR A 109 2.91 14.39 10.37
N ALA A 110 2.40 13.43 11.14
CA ALA A 110 3.15 12.21 11.41
C ALA A 110 3.07 11.28 10.19
N ALA A 111 4.20 10.86 9.63
CA ALA A 111 4.26 10.12 8.37
C ALA A 111 5.32 9.02 8.34
#